data_AF-A0A7C5RMV8-F1
#
_entry.id   AF-A0A7C5RMV8-F1
#
_cell.length_a   1.000
_cell.length_b   1.000
_cell.length_c   1.000
_cell.angle_alpha   90.00
_cell.angle_beta   90.00
_cell.angle_gamma   90.00
#
_symmetry.space_group_name_H-M   'P 1'
#
loop_
_entity.id
_entity.type
_entity.pdbx_description
1 polymer ?
#
loop_
_entity_poly.entity_id
_entity_poly.type
_entity_poly.pdbx_seq_one_letter_code
_entity_poly.pdbx_strand_id
1 'polypeptide(L)'
;MTSQIVCLVEDLGLSDRRSIIVWEALTELVCELLPEKSVVLRLWSARHVASREEVSAWVEACFRVRDYRPQPPVDLSQFHTLIGYDLDKAAKALKMRQRDVAKLFRKMEKALMLTACNEVAAAVRHSIENQHEIMLKR
;
A
#
# COMPACT_ATOMS: atom_id res chain seq x y z
N MET A 1 12.07 8.89 -5.15
CA MET A 1 11.47 9.63 -4.02
C MET A 1 10.82 8.63 -3.10
N THR A 2 11.11 8.72 -1.80
CA THR A 2 10.54 7.87 -0.75
C THR A 2 9.49 8.65 0.02
N SER A 3 8.38 8.02 0.36
CA SER A 3 7.29 8.60 1.12
C SER A 3 7.04 7.85 2.42
N GLN A 4 6.46 8.53 3.40
CA GLN A 4 6.22 8.05 4.76
C GLN A 4 4.91 8.64 5.30
N ILE A 5 4.16 7.86 6.10
CA ILE A 5 3.00 8.37 6.82
C ILE A 5 3.49 9.15 8.03
N VAL A 6 3.00 10.37 8.22
CA VAL A 6 3.41 11.24 9.31
C VAL A 6 2.21 11.71 10.12
N CYS A 7 2.39 11.85 11.43
CA CYS A 7 1.53 12.64 12.30
C CYS A 7 1.97 14.11 12.20
N LEU A 8 1.04 14.99 11.84
CA LEU A 8 1.33 16.42 11.69
C LEU A 8 1.40 17.18 13.02
N VAL A 9 0.76 16.64 14.07
CA VAL A 9 0.74 17.27 15.40
C VAL A 9 2.05 16.98 16.15
N GLU A 10 2.55 15.76 16.05
CA GLU A 10 3.77 15.31 16.75
C GLU A 10 5.05 15.43 15.91
N ASP A 11 4.92 15.80 14.62
CA ASP A 11 5.99 15.74 13.61
C ASP A 11 6.74 14.37 13.61
N LEU A 12 5.96 13.30 13.78
CA LEU A 12 6.46 11.93 13.93
C LEU A 12 6.15 11.08 12.70
N GLY A 13 7.11 10.24 12.30
CA GLY A 13 6.89 9.21 11.29
C GLY A 13 6.17 7.98 11.86
N LEU A 14 5.02 7.63 11.29
CA LEU A 14 4.18 6.50 11.71
C LEU A 14 4.38 5.22 10.86
N SER A 15 5.21 5.29 9.82
CA SER A 15 5.55 4.16 8.95
C SER A 15 7.04 4.18 8.61
N ASP A 16 7.56 3.12 7.99
CA ASP A 16 8.85 3.21 7.33
C ASP A 16 8.80 4.14 6.09
N ARG A 17 9.98 4.60 5.65
CA ARG A 17 10.13 5.27 4.35
C ARG A 17 10.10 4.24 3.23
N ARG A 18 9.16 4.38 2.30
CA ARG A 18 8.97 3.45 1.16
C ARG A 18 8.79 4.19 -0.14
N SER A 19 9.01 3.53 -1.28
CA SER A 19 8.65 4.11 -2.57
C SER A 19 7.14 4.35 -2.65
N ILE A 20 6.71 5.44 -3.30
CA ILE A 20 5.29 5.73 -3.56
C ILE A 20 4.57 4.56 -4.26
N ILE A 21 5.30 3.78 -5.05
CA ILE A 21 4.78 2.60 -5.74
C ILE A 21 4.27 1.54 -4.76
N VAL A 22 4.92 1.39 -3.60
CA VAL A 22 4.49 0.42 -2.57
C VAL A 22 3.14 0.82 -2.00
N TRP A 23 2.98 2.09 -1.69
CA TRP A 23 1.74 2.65 -1.15
C TRP A 23 0.57 2.60 -2.14
N GLU A 24 0.85 2.88 -3.41
CA GLU A 24 -0.15 2.74 -4.48
C GLU A 24 -0.53 1.28 -4.70
N ALA A 25 0.45 0.37 -4.73
CA ALA A 25 0.20 -1.06 -4.86
C ALA A 25 -0.66 -1.59 -3.71
N LEU A 26 -0.36 -1.19 -2.47
CA LEU A 26 -1.17 -1.52 -1.29
C LEU A 26 -2.59 -0.99 -1.44
N THR A 27 -2.75 0.30 -1.76
CA THR A 27 -4.06 0.95 -1.87
C THR A 27 -4.93 0.26 -2.94
N GLU A 28 -4.35 -0.07 -4.08
CA GLU A 28 -5.05 -0.82 -5.12
C GLU A 28 -5.40 -2.24 -4.65
N LEU A 29 -4.47 -2.96 -4.01
CA LEU A 29 -4.72 -4.31 -3.52
C LEU A 29 -5.87 -4.32 -2.50
N VAL A 30 -5.88 -3.43 -1.52
CA VAL A 30 -6.96 -3.42 -0.51
C VAL A 30 -8.30 -3.00 -1.13
N CYS A 31 -8.29 -2.13 -2.14
CA CYS A 31 -9.50 -1.77 -2.90
C CYS A 31 -9.99 -2.91 -3.79
N GLU A 32 -9.12 -3.76 -4.33
CA GLU A 32 -9.48 -4.97 -5.07
C GLU A 32 -10.07 -6.03 -4.14
N LEU A 33 -9.54 -6.15 -2.92
CA LEU A 33 -10.01 -7.12 -1.92
C LEU A 33 -11.29 -6.69 -1.19
N LEU A 34 -11.55 -5.38 -1.08
CA LEU A 34 -12.70 -4.77 -0.39
C LEU A 34 -13.27 -3.61 -1.23
N PRO A 35 -13.86 -3.88 -2.41
CA PRO A 35 -14.31 -2.85 -3.35
C PRO A 35 -15.37 -1.92 -2.75
N GLU A 36 -16.23 -2.42 -1.89
CA GLU A 36 -17.27 -1.67 -1.19
C GLU A 36 -16.70 -0.63 -0.20
N LYS A 37 -15.46 -0.81 0.26
CA LYS A 37 -14.76 0.11 1.18
C LYS A 37 -13.71 0.96 0.48
N SER A 38 -13.65 0.91 -0.85
CA SER A 38 -12.59 1.57 -1.63
C SER A 38 -12.50 3.08 -1.41
N VAL A 39 -13.63 3.76 -1.16
CA VAL A 39 -13.66 5.20 -0.89
C VAL A 39 -12.92 5.51 0.41
N VAL A 40 -13.26 4.82 1.51
CA VAL A 40 -12.65 5.06 2.82
C VAL A 40 -11.20 4.59 2.86
N LEU A 41 -10.87 3.46 2.21
CA LEU A 41 -9.51 2.92 2.12
C LEU A 41 -8.54 3.79 1.31
N ARG A 42 -8.99 4.88 0.67
CA ARG A 42 -8.11 5.83 -0.04
C ARG A 42 -7.79 7.08 0.78
N LEU A 43 -8.55 7.35 1.84
CA LEU A 43 -8.44 8.57 2.65
C LEU A 43 -7.10 8.70 3.37
N TRP A 44 -6.55 7.57 3.85
CA TRP A 44 -5.26 7.48 4.56
C TRP A 44 -4.12 8.31 3.97
N SER A 45 -4.09 8.49 2.65
CA SER A 45 -3.03 9.18 1.92
C SER A 45 -3.15 10.71 1.95
N ALA A 46 -4.36 11.23 2.16
CA ALA A 46 -4.65 12.65 2.27
C ALA A 46 -4.48 13.16 3.72
N ARG A 47 -4.36 14.47 3.90
CA ARG A 47 -4.36 15.09 5.24
C ARG A 47 -5.76 15.00 5.85
N HIS A 48 -5.91 14.30 6.96
CA HIS A 48 -7.18 14.19 7.70
C HIS A 48 -6.96 13.63 9.12
N VAL A 49 -8.00 13.73 9.96
CA VAL A 49 -8.16 12.89 11.16
C VAL A 49 -9.01 11.68 10.79
N ALA A 50 -8.53 10.48 11.10
CA ALA A 50 -9.18 9.23 10.76
C ALA A 50 -10.55 9.06 11.44
N SER A 51 -11.47 8.39 10.73
CA SER A 51 -12.78 8.04 11.27
C SER A 51 -12.81 6.62 11.84
N ARG A 52 -13.84 6.31 12.66
CA ARG A 52 -14.04 4.93 13.18
C ARG A 52 -14.27 3.93 12.04
N GLU A 53 -14.95 4.39 10.99
CA GLU A 53 -15.20 3.59 9.79
C GLU A 53 -13.88 3.25 9.08
N GLU A 54 -12.98 4.22 8.96
CA GLU A 54 -11.67 4.01 8.34
C GLU A 54 -10.80 3.02 9.11
N VAL A 55 -10.75 3.14 10.45
CA VAL A 55 -10.04 2.15 11.29
C VAL A 55 -10.60 0.75 11.08
N SER A 56 -11.92 0.61 11.09
CA SER A 56 -12.59 -0.69 10.88
C SER A 56 -12.27 -1.26 9.49
N ALA A 57 -12.29 -0.42 8.45
CA ALA A 57 -11.94 -0.82 7.09
C ALA A 57 -10.49 -1.30 6.98
N TRP A 58 -9.53 -0.60 7.59
CA TRP A 58 -8.12 -0.99 7.57
C TRP A 58 -7.82 -2.23 8.40
N VAL A 59 -8.53 -2.45 9.51
CA VAL A 59 -8.44 -3.71 10.27
C VAL A 59 -8.92 -4.89 9.42
N GLU A 60 -10.05 -4.74 8.72
CA GLU A 60 -10.51 -5.79 7.80
C GLU A 60 -9.53 -5.99 6.63
N ALA A 61 -9.00 -4.90 6.06
CA ALA A 61 -8.01 -4.96 4.99
C ALA A 61 -6.77 -5.77 5.41
N CYS A 62 -6.29 -5.61 6.65
CA CYS A 62 -5.18 -6.41 7.18
C CYS A 62 -5.48 -7.91 7.16
N PHE A 63 -6.70 -8.32 7.55
CA PHE A 63 -7.12 -9.72 7.48
C PHE A 63 -7.18 -10.22 6.03
N ARG A 64 -7.76 -9.43 5.11
CA ARG A 64 -7.83 -9.81 3.69
C ARG A 64 -6.45 -9.93 3.05
N VAL A 65 -5.53 -9.01 3.35
CA VAL A 65 -4.14 -9.05 2.85
C VAL A 65 -3.36 -10.22 3.45
N ARG A 66 -3.60 -10.57 4.72
CA ARG A 66 -3.01 -11.76 5.33
C ARG A 66 -3.46 -13.04 4.62
N ASP A 67 -4.72 -13.13 4.25
CA ASP A 67 -5.29 -14.31 3.62
C ASP A 67 -5.09 -14.33 2.10
N TYR A 68 -4.76 -13.17 1.51
CA TYR A 68 -4.43 -13.02 0.09
C TYR A 68 -3.29 -13.96 -0.33
N ARG A 69 -3.51 -14.64 -1.46
CA ARG A 69 -2.55 -15.53 -2.09
C ARG A 69 -2.23 -14.96 -3.47
N PRO A 70 -1.13 -14.19 -3.60
CA PRO A 70 -0.77 -13.59 -4.88
C PRO A 70 -0.57 -14.69 -5.93
N GLN A 71 -1.28 -14.55 -7.05
CA GLN A 71 -1.10 -15.39 -8.22
C GLN A 71 -0.46 -14.55 -9.32
N PRO A 72 0.77 -14.86 -9.74
CA PRO A 72 1.43 -14.09 -10.76
C PRO A 72 0.73 -14.34 -12.11
N PRO A 73 0.40 -13.30 -12.88
CA PRO A 73 -0.30 -13.46 -14.16
C PRO A 73 0.58 -14.08 -15.25
N VAL A 74 1.90 -14.11 -15.01
CA VAL A 74 2.94 -14.67 -15.87
C VAL A 74 4.06 -15.22 -14.99
N ASP A 75 4.90 -16.09 -15.52
CA ASP A 75 6.13 -16.48 -14.84
C ASP A 75 7.02 -15.23 -14.64
N LEU A 76 7.27 -14.86 -13.38
CA LEU A 76 8.06 -13.67 -13.04
C LEU A 76 9.56 -13.90 -13.19
N SER A 77 10.01 -15.16 -13.21
CA SER A 77 11.43 -15.52 -13.28
C SER A 77 12.09 -15.00 -14.56
N GLN A 78 11.33 -14.92 -15.65
CA GLN A 78 11.80 -14.42 -16.95
C GLN A 78 12.18 -12.92 -16.96
N PHE A 79 11.76 -12.18 -15.94
CA PHE A 79 12.05 -10.75 -15.75
C PHE A 79 13.08 -10.52 -14.63
N HIS A 80 13.53 -11.57 -13.94
CA HIS A 80 14.49 -11.44 -12.86
C HIS A 80 15.89 -11.12 -13.39
N THR A 81 16.58 -10.21 -12.70
CA THR A 81 17.94 -9.75 -12.96
C THR A 81 18.75 -9.84 -11.67
N LEU A 82 20.07 -9.64 -11.75
CA LEU A 82 20.94 -9.64 -10.56
C LEU A 82 20.57 -8.58 -9.51
N ILE A 83 19.86 -7.53 -9.92
CA ILE A 83 19.53 -6.35 -9.08
C ILE A 83 18.02 -6.18 -8.85
N GLY A 84 17.20 -7.16 -9.21
CA GLY A 84 15.73 -7.09 -9.08
C GLY A 84 15.02 -7.49 -10.37
N TYR A 85 14.02 -6.73 -10.80
CA TYR A 85 13.24 -7.05 -12.00
C TYR A 85 13.46 -6.05 -13.14
N ASP A 86 13.53 -6.54 -14.37
CA ASP A 86 13.48 -5.75 -15.60
C ASP A 86 12.03 -5.31 -15.88
N LEU A 87 11.67 -4.14 -15.37
CA LEU A 87 10.32 -3.59 -15.49
C LEU A 87 9.97 -3.19 -16.93
N ASP A 88 10.94 -2.86 -17.78
CA ASP A 88 10.70 -2.47 -19.18
C ASP A 88 10.35 -3.68 -20.03
N LYS A 89 11.10 -4.77 -19.87
CA LYS A 89 10.79 -6.05 -20.51
C LYS A 89 9.44 -6.58 -20.06
N ALA A 90 9.14 -6.51 -18.76
CA ALA A 90 7.85 -6.91 -18.21
C ALA A 90 6.69 -6.04 -18.71
N ALA A 91 6.87 -4.72 -18.79
CA ALA A 91 5.89 -3.79 -19.35
C ALA A 91 5.52 -4.14 -20.80
N LYS A 92 6.53 -4.42 -21.64
CA LYS A 92 6.31 -4.84 -23.03
C LYS A 92 5.58 -6.17 -23.13
N ALA A 93 5.99 -7.17 -22.33
CA ALA A 93 5.39 -8.50 -22.34
C ALA A 93 3.93 -8.49 -21.87
N LEU A 94 3.64 -7.72 -20.81
CA LEU A 94 2.31 -7.60 -20.22
C LEU A 94 1.41 -6.58 -20.93
N LYS A 95 1.95 -5.82 -21.89
CA LYS A 95 1.26 -4.69 -22.56
C LYS A 95 0.71 -3.67 -21.56
N MET A 96 1.49 -3.40 -20.50
CA MET A 96 1.15 -2.48 -19.42
C MET A 96 2.17 -1.35 -19.33
N ARG A 97 1.82 -0.25 -18.66
CA ARG A 97 2.83 0.78 -18.34
C ARG A 97 3.79 0.26 -17.28
N GLN A 98 5.04 0.70 -17.33
CA GLN A 98 6.09 0.30 -16.38
C GLN A 98 5.66 0.50 -14.91
N ARG A 99 4.95 1.60 -14.62
CA ARG A 99 4.41 1.88 -13.28
C ARG A 99 3.40 0.81 -12.82
N ASP A 100 2.52 0.37 -13.71
CA ASP A 100 1.48 -0.61 -13.37
C ASP A 100 2.08 -1.99 -13.14
N VAL A 101 3.11 -2.35 -13.92
CA VAL A 101 3.91 -3.56 -13.67
C VAL A 101 4.64 -3.46 -12.33
N ALA A 102 5.22 -2.32 -12.01
CA ALA A 102 5.89 -2.13 -10.73
C ALA A 102 4.92 -2.34 -9.55
N LYS A 103 3.69 -1.78 -9.63
CA LYS A 103 2.65 -2.03 -8.62
C LYS A 103 2.25 -3.50 -8.56
N LEU A 104 2.02 -4.14 -9.72
CA LEU A 104 1.70 -5.55 -9.80
C LEU A 104 2.76 -6.40 -9.07
N PHE A 105 4.04 -6.17 -9.34
CA PHE A 105 5.12 -6.93 -8.71
C PHE A 105 5.17 -6.68 -7.20
N ARG A 106 4.92 -5.44 -6.74
CA ARG A 106 4.79 -5.15 -5.30
C ARG A 106 3.61 -5.87 -4.65
N LYS A 107 2.47 -6.01 -5.34
CA LYS A 107 1.34 -6.81 -4.82
C LYS A 107 1.72 -8.29 -4.63
N MET A 108 2.68 -8.80 -5.41
CA MET A 108 3.16 -10.18 -5.27
C MET A 108 4.05 -10.36 -4.03
N GLU A 109 4.67 -9.29 -3.52
CA GLU A 109 5.48 -9.31 -2.30
C GLU A 109 4.57 -9.32 -1.05
N LYS A 110 3.99 -10.48 -0.74
CA LYS A 110 3.00 -10.63 0.35
C LYS A 110 3.48 -10.07 1.69
N ALA A 111 4.73 -10.34 2.08
CA ALA A 111 5.29 -9.84 3.33
C ALA A 111 5.33 -8.30 3.35
N LEU A 112 5.74 -7.67 2.24
CA LEU A 112 5.75 -6.21 2.11
C LEU A 112 4.34 -5.64 2.19
N MET A 113 3.37 -6.22 1.48
CA MET A 113 1.98 -5.76 1.51
C MET A 113 1.37 -5.87 2.90
N LEU A 114 1.66 -6.96 3.63
CA LEU A 114 1.17 -7.12 4.99
C LEU A 114 1.79 -6.10 5.95
N THR A 115 3.12 -5.88 5.88
CA THR A 115 3.79 -4.86 6.69
C THR A 115 3.25 -3.48 6.40
N ALA A 116 3.16 -3.09 5.13
CA ALA A 116 2.63 -1.79 4.73
C ALA A 116 1.16 -1.60 5.14
N CYS A 117 0.33 -2.66 5.05
CA CYS A 117 -1.06 -2.62 5.51
C CYS A 117 -1.15 -2.37 7.02
N ASN A 118 -0.32 -3.05 7.81
CA ASN A 118 -0.26 -2.84 9.27
C ASN A 118 0.22 -1.44 9.63
N GLU A 119 1.19 -0.87 8.89
CA GLU A 119 1.65 0.51 9.08
C GLU A 119 0.51 1.51 8.87
N VAL A 120 -0.28 1.36 7.80
CA VAL A 120 -1.45 2.24 7.57
C VAL A 120 -2.49 2.04 8.68
N ALA A 121 -2.81 0.80 9.04
CA ALA A 121 -3.79 0.52 10.09
C ALA A 121 -3.37 1.10 11.46
N ALA A 122 -2.06 1.04 11.78
CA ALA A 122 -1.52 1.65 12.99
C ALA A 122 -1.58 3.18 12.92
N ALA A 123 -1.27 3.79 11.78
CA ALA A 123 -1.33 5.24 11.62
C ALA A 123 -2.76 5.79 11.72
N VAL A 124 -3.73 5.14 11.07
CA VAL A 124 -5.15 5.49 11.14
C VAL A 124 -5.68 5.32 12.58
N ARG A 125 -5.24 4.26 13.28
CA ARG A 125 -5.57 4.07 14.71
C ARG A 125 -4.99 5.19 15.59
N HIS A 126 -3.71 5.51 15.41
CA HIS A 126 -3.07 6.63 16.11
C HIS A 126 -3.84 7.93 15.88
N SER A 127 -4.22 8.21 14.64
CA SER A 127 -4.98 9.40 14.26
C SER A 127 -6.31 9.51 15.03
N ILE A 128 -7.09 8.43 15.11
CA ILE A 128 -8.39 8.50 15.81
C ILE A 128 -8.23 8.54 17.33
N GLU A 129 -7.29 7.79 17.91
CA GLU A 129 -7.12 7.67 19.36
C GLU A 129 -6.65 8.99 19.97
N ASN A 130 -5.82 9.73 19.24
CA ASN A 130 -5.24 10.99 19.68
C ASN A 130 -5.91 12.23 19.06
N GLN A 131 -6.85 12.03 18.13
CA GLN A 131 -7.43 13.12 17.31
C GLN A 131 -6.36 13.92 16.55
N HIS A 132 -5.33 13.23 16.07
CA HIS A 132 -4.20 13.83 15.36
C HIS A 132 -4.37 13.70 13.84
N GLU A 133 -4.01 14.76 13.11
CA GLU A 133 -3.99 14.70 11.65
C GLU A 133 -2.81 13.87 11.14
N ILE A 134 -3.08 12.98 10.18
CA ILE A 134 -2.07 12.20 9.48
C ILE A 134 -2.06 12.53 7.99
N MET A 135 -0.93 12.29 7.31
CA MET A 135 -0.85 12.33 5.85
C MET A 135 0.31 11.49 5.31
N LEU A 136 0.27 11.15 4.02
CA LEU A 136 1.43 10.62 3.30
C LEU A 136 2.35 11.77 2.81
N LYS A 137 3.53 11.90 3.40
CA LYS A 137 4.57 12.87 2.99
C LYS A 137 5.51 12.24 1.98
N ARG A 138 5.84 12.95 0.89
CA ARG A 138 6.67 12.48 -0.24
C ARG A 138 8.07 13.08 -0.24
#